data_AF-A0A0K9CLR6-F1
#
_entry.id   AF-A0A0K9CLR6-F1
#
_cell.length_a   1.000
_cell.length_b   1.000
_cell.length_c   1.000
_cell.angle_alpha   90.00
_cell.angle_beta   90.00
_cell.angle_gamma   90.00
#
_symmetry.space_group_name_H-M   'P 1'
#
loop_
_entity.id
_entity.type
_entity.pdbx_description
1 polymer ?
#
loop_
_entity_poly.entity_id
_entity_poly.type
_entity_poly.pdbx_seq_one_letter_code
_entity_poly.pdbx_strand_id
1 'polypeptide(L)'
;MPADSTYAVLPIGYADGLKKYLSKGGYVLINNHRCEIIGNICMDMTMIRIPKEIENSVKIGDEVTVINADILDNLNIPELCVWEFMTGIGKELREL
;
A
#
# COMPACT_ATOMS: atom_id res chain seq x y z
N MET A 1 -2.63 -14.83 -14.11
CA MET A 1 -1.93 -13.53 -13.97
C MET A 1 -1.30 -13.19 -15.32
N PRO A 2 -1.37 -11.95 -15.80
CA PRO A 2 -0.69 -11.55 -17.04
C PRO A 2 0.82 -11.77 -16.89
N ALA A 3 1.45 -12.33 -17.91
CA ALA A 3 2.86 -12.72 -17.89
C ALA A 3 3.85 -11.54 -17.99
N ASP A 4 3.36 -10.33 -18.25
CA ASP A 4 4.15 -9.14 -18.57
C ASP A 4 3.85 -8.01 -17.58
N SER A 5 4.05 -8.30 -16.30
CA SER A 5 3.74 -7.36 -15.22
C SER A 5 4.71 -7.52 -14.08
N THR A 6 5.29 -6.40 -13.65
CA THR A 6 6.20 -6.34 -12.51
C THR A 6 5.39 -6.25 -11.23
N TYR A 7 5.73 -7.08 -10.25
CA TYR A 7 5.09 -7.11 -8.94
C TYR A 7 6.13 -6.86 -7.87
N ALA A 8 5.74 -6.13 -6.83
CA ALA A 8 6.56 -5.94 -5.63
C ALA A 8 5.81 -6.47 -4.41
N VAL A 9 6.57 -6.84 -3.39
CA VAL A 9 6.05 -7.26 -2.09
C VAL A 9 6.48 -6.23 -1.06
N LEU A 10 5.51 -5.72 -0.33
CA LEU A 10 5.73 -4.84 0.81
C LEU A 10 5.73 -5.70 2.09
N PRO A 11 6.70 -5.53 2.99
CA PRO A 11 6.74 -6.19 4.29
C PRO A 11 5.79 -5.47 5.28
N ILE A 12 4.55 -5.28 4.85
CA ILE A 12 3.46 -4.71 5.65
C ILE A 12 2.20 -5.53 5.39
N GLY A 13 1.51 -5.90 6.44
CA GLY A 13 0.24 -6.59 6.35
C GLY A 13 -0.79 -6.03 7.30
N TYR A 14 -1.85 -6.81 7.53
CA TYR A 14 -2.94 -6.36 8.38
C TYR A 14 -2.60 -6.33 9.86
N ALA A 15 -1.53 -7.00 10.30
CA ALA A 15 -1.04 -6.89 11.67
C ALA A 15 -0.44 -5.49 11.94
N ASP A 16 0.16 -4.88 10.92
CA ASP A 16 0.79 -3.56 10.97
C ASP A 16 -0.20 -2.40 10.78
N GLY A 17 -1.50 -2.71 10.69
CA GLY A 17 -2.56 -1.74 10.51
C GLY A 17 -3.13 -1.64 9.09
N LEU A 18 -2.57 -2.36 8.10
CA LEU A 18 -3.12 -2.35 6.74
C LEU A 18 -4.45 -3.12 6.66
N LYS A 19 -5.57 -2.42 6.55
CA LYS A 19 -6.87 -3.08 6.62
C LYS A 19 -7.14 -3.96 5.39
N LYS A 20 -7.59 -5.20 5.64
CA LYS A 20 -7.88 -6.21 4.60
C LYS A 20 -8.85 -5.73 3.51
N TYR A 21 -9.74 -4.78 3.79
CA TYR A 21 -10.68 -4.28 2.77
C TYR A 21 -9.98 -3.49 1.65
N LEU A 22 -8.77 -2.98 1.88
CA LEU A 22 -7.95 -2.33 0.86
C LEU A 22 -7.51 -3.31 -0.25
N SER A 23 -7.65 -4.62 -0.06
CA SER A 23 -7.45 -5.59 -1.14
C SER A 23 -8.45 -5.43 -2.30
N LYS A 24 -9.58 -4.74 -2.07
CA LYS A 24 -10.64 -4.52 -3.06
C LYS A 24 -10.49 -3.16 -3.75
N GLY A 25 -9.36 -2.92 -4.40
CA GLY A 25 -9.12 -1.69 -5.18
C GLY A 25 -8.38 -0.59 -4.42
N GLY A 26 -7.78 -0.90 -3.28
CA GLY A 26 -6.78 -0.05 -2.65
C GLY A 26 -5.49 -0.01 -3.47
N TYR A 27 -4.73 1.06 -3.26
CA TYR A 27 -3.45 1.29 -3.91
C TYR A 27 -2.50 1.97 -2.93
N VAL A 28 -1.21 1.86 -3.22
CA VAL A 28 -0.15 2.61 -2.55
C VAL A 28 0.51 3.54 -3.56
N LEU A 29 1.30 4.51 -3.08
CA LEU A 29 2.11 5.36 -3.95
C LEU A 29 3.60 5.02 -3.79
N ILE A 30 4.28 4.87 -4.92
CA ILE A 30 5.74 4.78 -4.98
C ILE A 30 6.19 5.85 -5.97
N ASN A 31 7.10 6.74 -5.55
CA ASN A 31 7.54 7.89 -6.36
C ASN A 31 6.35 8.71 -6.93
N ASN A 32 5.27 8.86 -6.16
CA ASN A 32 4.04 9.55 -6.57
C ASN A 32 3.20 8.84 -7.67
N HIS A 33 3.50 7.57 -7.97
CA HIS A 33 2.74 6.74 -8.91
C HIS A 33 1.87 5.70 -8.19
N ARG A 34 0.62 5.55 -8.66
CA ARG A 34 -0.36 4.60 -8.11
C ARG A 34 0.03 3.15 -8.43
N CYS A 35 0.24 2.36 -7.39
CA CYS A 35 0.54 0.94 -7.45
C CYS A 35 -0.60 0.16 -6.80
N GLU A 36 -1.36 -0.60 -7.60
CA GLU A 36 -2.55 -1.31 -7.13
C GLU A 36 -2.18 -2.49 -6.21
N ILE A 37 -2.93 -2.67 -5.13
CA ILE A 37 -2.83 -3.87 -4.30
C ILE A 37 -3.47 -5.03 -5.05
N ILE A 38 -2.73 -6.14 -5.19
CA ILE A 38 -3.19 -7.34 -5.88
C ILE A 38 -3.29 -8.51 -4.92
N GLY A 39 -4.42 -9.20 -5.01
CA GLY A 39 -4.70 -10.35 -4.16
C GLY A 39 -5.08 -9.91 -2.75
N ASN A 40 -4.92 -10.82 -1.79
CA ASN A 40 -5.29 -10.57 -0.40
C ASN A 40 -4.09 -10.01 0.38
N ILE A 41 -4.38 -9.09 1.31
CA ILE A 41 -3.42 -8.62 2.31
C ILE A 41 -3.19 -9.74 3.33
N CYS A 42 -1.94 -10.18 3.46
CA CYS A 42 -1.52 -11.18 4.45
C CYS A 42 -1.21 -10.52 5.80
N MET A 43 -0.83 -11.32 6.80
CA MET A 43 -0.55 -10.82 8.15
C MET A 43 0.59 -9.81 8.15
N ASP A 44 1.66 -10.11 7.42
CA ASP A 44 2.93 -9.37 7.44
C ASP A 44 3.37 -8.91 6.04
N MET A 45 2.59 -9.18 4.99
CA MET A 45 2.97 -8.83 3.62
C MET A 45 1.79 -8.48 2.73
N THR A 46 2.06 -7.61 1.76
CA THR A 46 1.10 -7.17 0.74
C THR A 46 1.76 -7.13 -0.61
N MET A 47 1.08 -7.69 -1.63
CA MET A 47 1.56 -7.69 -2.99
C MET A 47 0.94 -6.54 -3.77
N ILE A 48 1.77 -5.82 -4.53
CA ILE A 48 1.37 -4.68 -5.35
C ILE A 48 1.82 -4.85 -6.79
N ARG A 49 1.08 -4.27 -7.72
CA ARG A 49 1.47 -4.14 -9.13
C ARG A 49 2.28 -2.87 -9.33
N ILE A 50 3.42 -3.00 -9.98
CA ILE A 50 4.23 -1.86 -10.40
C ILE A 50 3.82 -1.46 -11.82
N PRO A 51 3.40 -0.20 -12.05
CA PRO A 51 3.14 0.33 -13.39
C PRO A 51 4.41 0.28 -14.26
N LYS A 52 4.25 0.02 -15.56
CA LYS A 52 5.38 -0.09 -16.50
C LYS A 52 6.20 1.19 -16.59
N GLU A 53 5.57 2.34 -16.35
CA GLU A 53 6.21 3.65 -16.42
C GLU A 53 7.31 3.83 -15.37
N ILE A 54 7.21 3.13 -14.23
CA ILE A 54 8.16 3.25 -13.11
C ILE A 54 8.98 1.98 -12.87
N GLU A 55 8.76 0.91 -13.64
CA GLU A 55 9.37 -0.41 -13.36
C GLU A 55 10.90 -0.38 -13.24
N ASN A 56 11.55 0.52 -14.00
CA ASN A 56 13.01 0.68 -14.02
C ASN A 56 13.52 1.64 -12.92
N SER A 57 12.63 2.40 -12.30
CA SER A 57 12.95 3.38 -11.27
C SER A 57 12.78 2.81 -9.86
N VAL A 58 11.87 1.84 -9.68
CA VAL A 58 11.59 1.23 -8.37
C VAL A 58 12.70 0.26 -7.99
N LYS A 59 13.23 0.42 -6.77
CA LYS A 59 14.25 -0.46 -6.18
C LYS A 59 13.83 -0.99 -4.82
N ILE A 60 14.49 -2.06 -4.39
CA ILE A 60 14.31 -2.61 -3.04
C ILE A 60 14.79 -1.56 -2.04
N GLY A 61 13.91 -1.22 -1.09
CA GLY A 61 14.17 -0.20 -0.07
C GLY A 61 13.66 1.19 -0.41
N ASP A 62 13.01 1.37 -1.56
CA ASP A 62 12.30 2.62 -1.86
C ASP A 62 11.15 2.86 -0.88
N GLU A 63 10.90 4.14 -0.61
CA GLU A 63 9.80 4.57 0.25
C GLU A 63 8.46 4.38 -0.45
N VAL A 64 7.50 3.88 0.33
CA VAL A 64 6.14 3.58 -0.15
C VAL A 64 5.17 4.34 0.74
N THR A 65 4.35 5.19 0.14
CA THR A 65 3.27 5.87 0.84
C THR A 65 2.03 4.99 0.82
N VAL A 66 1.70 4.43 1.98
CA VAL A 66 0.52 3.57 2.16
C VAL A 66 -0.75 4.38 2.40
N ILE A 67 -0.62 5.52 3.10
CA ILE A 67 -1.73 6.42 3.42
C ILE A 67 -1.23 7.86 3.26
N ASN A 68 -2.00 8.68 2.55
CA ASN A 68 -1.89 10.14 2.56
C ASN A 68 -3.29 10.75 2.43
N ALA A 69 -3.40 12.07 2.59
CA ALA A 69 -4.68 12.77 2.49
C ALA A 69 -5.40 12.48 1.16
N ASP A 70 -4.66 12.49 0.05
CA ASP A 70 -5.22 12.16 -1.27
C ASP A 70 -5.79 10.74 -1.34
N ILE A 71 -5.10 9.73 -0.78
CA ILE A 71 -5.58 8.34 -0.75
C ILE A 71 -6.87 8.24 0.07
N LEU A 72 -6.94 8.93 1.21
CA LEU A 72 -8.12 8.92 2.08
C LEU A 72 -9.34 9.56 1.39
N ASP A 73 -9.13 10.70 0.73
CA ASP A 73 -10.17 11.37 -0.06
C ASP A 73 -10.62 10.52 -1.25
N ASN A 74 -9.69 9.89 -1.96
CA ASN A 74 -10.00 9.05 -3.12
C ASN A 74 -10.70 7.74 -2.74
N LEU A 75 -10.42 7.17 -1.56
CA LEU A 75 -11.06 5.94 -1.09
C LEU A 75 -12.35 6.20 -0.31
N ASN A 76 -12.75 7.48 -0.12
CA ASN A 76 -13.93 7.91 0.63
C ASN A 76 -14.01 7.22 2.02
N ILE A 77 -12.87 7.10 2.68
CA ILE A 77 -12.77 6.42 3.98
C ILE A 77 -13.28 7.38 5.05
N PRO A 78 -14.27 6.99 5.89
CA PRO A 78 -14.74 7.85 6.96
C PRO A 78 -13.62 8.14 7.95
N GLU A 79 -13.58 9.35 8.50
CA GLU A 79 -12.57 9.77 9.50
C GLU A 79 -12.39 8.73 10.62
N LEU A 80 -13.48 8.11 11.08
CA LEU A 80 -13.47 7.04 12.08
C LEU A 80 -12.52 5.88 11.74
N CYS A 81 -12.41 5.52 10.47
CA CYS A 81 -11.51 4.49 9.98
C CYS A 81 -10.07 4.99 9.82
N VAL A 82 -9.86 6.31 9.62
CA VAL A 82 -8.52 6.92 9.57
C VAL A 82 -7.82 6.79 10.93
N TRP A 83 -8.53 7.07 12.03
CA TRP A 83 -7.95 6.90 13.36
C TRP A 83 -7.58 5.44 13.64
N GLU A 84 -8.37 4.48 13.15
CA GLU A 84 -8.06 3.04 13.28
C GLU A 84 -6.82 2.60 12.48
N PHE A 85 -6.45 3.33 11.42
CA PHE A 85 -5.16 3.18 10.76
C PHE A 85 -4.06 3.80 11.61
N MET A 86 -4.23 5.05 12.04
CA MET A 86 -3.23 5.77 12.83
C MET A 86 -2.89 5.07 14.15
N THR A 87 -3.86 4.49 14.84
CA THR A 87 -3.64 3.72 16.08
C THR A 87 -3.16 2.29 15.83
N GLY A 88 -3.34 1.79 14.61
CA GLY A 88 -2.94 0.44 14.20
C GLY A 88 -1.50 0.36 13.66
N ILE A 89 -0.93 1.50 13.24
CA ILE A 89 0.47 1.62 12.82
C ILE A 89 1.35 1.46 14.07
N GLY A 90 1.74 0.23 14.37
CA GLY A 90 2.62 -0.09 15.49
C GLY A 90 4.10 0.07 15.10
N LYS A 91 4.84 0.88 15.88
CA LYS A 91 6.30 0.99 16.16
C LYS A 91 7.39 0.64 15.12
N GLU A 92 7.14 -0.14 14.07
CA GLU A 92 8.13 -0.62 13.10
C GLU A 92 8.15 0.19 11.80
N LEU A 93 7.21 1.12 11.62
CA LEU A 93 7.15 2.05 10.50
C LEU A 93 7.83 3.38 10.84
N ARG A 94 8.64 3.87 9.90
CA ARG A 94 9.38 5.12 10.03
C ARG A 94 8.44 6.29 9.69
N GLU A 95 8.08 7.08 10.70
CA GLU A 95 7.38 8.36 10.49
C GLU A 95 8.34 9.34 9.78
N LEU A 96 7.91 9.96 8.68
CA LEU A 96 8.61 11.01 7.95
C LEU A 96 7.83 12.32 8.03
#